data_AF-A0A2S9F119-F1
#
_entry.id   AF-A0A2S9F119-F1
#
_cell.length_a   1.000
_cell.length_b   1.000
_cell.length_c   1.000
_cell.angle_alpha   90.00
_cell.angle_beta   90.00
_cell.angle_gamma   90.00
#
_symmetry.space_group_name_H-M   'P 1'
#
loop_
_entity.id
_entity.type
_entity.pdbx_description
1 polymer ?
#
loop_
_entity_poly.entity_id
_entity_poly.type
_entity_poly.pdbx_seq_one_letter_code
_entity_poly.pdbx_strand_id
1 'polypeptide(L)'
;MLDYTHVDGLSAADVTRLRAVYEPLTGSVRELIDATIRTEVGADVVAAAKAEIESATARLRAAQKDGSFGIQFGADGDSMPWGNAVIGVRNPTAPPLLIHKDPDGAARSDFYLGAAFEGPPGHVHGGVS
;
A
#
# COMPACT_ATOMS: atom_id res chain seq x y z
N MET A 1 -22.33 6.15 -7.30
CA MET A 1 -21.91 5.27 -8.40
C MET A 1 -20.45 4.90 -8.09
N LEU A 2 -20.04 3.64 -8.21
CA LEU A 2 -18.63 3.30 -8.00
C LEU A 2 -17.82 3.87 -9.18
N ASP A 3 -16.79 4.66 -8.90
CA ASP A 3 -15.93 5.23 -9.93
C ASP A 3 -14.93 4.16 -10.42
N TYR A 4 -15.24 3.57 -11.56
CA TYR A 4 -14.33 2.70 -12.31
C TYR A 4 -13.54 3.56 -13.29
N THR A 5 -12.30 3.91 -12.94
CA THR A 5 -11.42 4.65 -13.85
C THR A 5 -10.75 3.66 -14.79
N HIS A 6 -11.34 3.45 -15.96
CA HIS A 6 -10.66 2.75 -17.04
C HIS A 6 -9.46 3.57 -17.50
N VAL A 7 -8.25 3.04 -17.29
CA VAL A 7 -7.04 3.60 -17.90
C VAL A 7 -6.79 2.80 -19.16
N ASP A 8 -7.22 3.33 -20.29
CA ASP A 8 -7.03 2.67 -21.58
C ASP A 8 -5.52 2.50 -21.87
N GLY A 9 -5.12 1.32 -22.32
CA GLY A 9 -3.80 1.08 -22.93
C GLY A 9 -2.65 0.70 -22.00
N LEU A 10 -2.89 0.30 -20.74
CA LEU A 10 -1.82 -0.23 -19.87
C LEU A 10 -1.50 -1.69 -20.21
N SER A 11 -0.42 -1.94 -20.94
CA SER A 11 0.04 -3.31 -21.20
C SER A 11 0.45 -4.04 -19.91
N ALA A 12 0.49 -5.37 -19.91
CA ALA A 12 1.04 -6.16 -18.79
C ALA A 12 2.49 -5.75 -18.43
N ALA A 13 3.28 -5.34 -19.43
CA ALA A 13 4.63 -4.81 -19.22
C ALA A 13 4.61 -3.45 -18.50
N ASP A 14 3.65 -2.57 -18.83
CA ASP A 14 3.47 -1.29 -18.12
C ASP A 14 3.03 -1.50 -16.67
N VAL A 15 2.11 -2.44 -16.42
CA VAL A 15 1.69 -2.79 -15.06
C VAL A 15 2.87 -3.28 -14.24
N THR A 16 3.70 -4.17 -14.82
CA THR A 16 4.92 -4.67 -14.17
C THR A 16 5.90 -3.54 -13.87
N ARG A 17 6.15 -2.65 -14.83
CA ARG A 17 7.03 -1.48 -14.67
C ARG A 17 6.52 -0.53 -13.58
N LEU A 18 5.22 -0.23 -13.59
CA LEU A 18 4.60 0.61 -12.57
C LEU A 18 4.71 -0.04 -11.19
N ARG A 19 4.45 -1.35 -11.07
CA ARG A 19 4.59 -2.09 -9.82
C ARG A 19 6.01 -1.98 -9.26
N ALA A 20 7.02 -2.20 -10.10
CA ALA A 20 8.43 -2.08 -9.72
C ALA A 20 8.82 -0.67 -9.21
N VAL A 21 8.10 0.38 -9.62
CA VAL A 21 8.34 1.77 -9.15
C VAL A 21 7.64 2.06 -7.82
N TYR A 22 6.36 1.69 -7.70
CA TYR A 22 5.53 2.14 -6.57
C TYR A 22 5.49 1.17 -5.39
N GLU A 23 5.64 -0.14 -5.62
CA GLU A 23 5.62 -1.12 -4.55
C GLU A 23 6.78 -0.92 -3.55
N PRO A 24 8.03 -0.63 -3.97
CA PRO A 24 9.12 -0.36 -3.02
C PRO A 24 8.91 0.90 -2.19
N LEU A 25 8.32 1.95 -2.79
CA LEU A 25 7.92 3.16 -2.06
C LEU A 25 6.90 2.82 -0.97
N THR A 26 5.85 2.08 -1.33
CA THR A 26 4.82 1.65 -0.36
C THR A 26 5.40 0.74 0.72
N GLY A 27 6.33 -0.16 0.37
CA GLY A 27 7.09 -0.95 1.34
C GLY A 27 7.86 -0.09 2.33
N SER A 28 8.59 0.93 1.86
CA SER A 28 9.31 1.87 2.72
C SER A 28 8.38 2.62 3.68
N VAL A 29 7.17 2.97 3.23
CA VAL A 29 6.16 3.61 4.09
C VAL A 29 5.60 2.64 5.13
N ARG A 30 5.46 1.35 4.82
CA ARG A 30 5.07 0.32 5.82
C ARG A 30 6.09 0.20 6.94
N GLU A 31 7.38 0.12 6.60
CA GLU A 31 8.46 0.11 7.58
C GLU A 31 8.45 1.38 8.44
N LEU A 32 8.21 2.54 7.82
CA LEU A 32 8.09 3.81 8.53
C LEU A 32 6.89 3.83 9.49
N ILE A 33 5.73 3.29 9.12
CA ILE A 33 4.55 3.22 9.99
C ILE A 33 4.90 2.42 11.25
N ASP A 34 5.50 1.24 11.07
CA ASP A 34 5.89 0.39 12.18
C ASP A 34 6.95 1.07 13.08
N ALA A 35 7.98 1.66 12.49
CA ALA A 35 8.99 2.42 13.24
C ALA A 35 8.38 3.61 14.00
N THR A 36 7.41 4.31 13.41
CA THR A 36 6.72 5.43 14.05
C THR A 36 5.95 5.00 15.30
N ILE A 37 5.37 3.79 15.29
CA ILE A 37 4.64 3.25 16.44
C ILE A 37 5.59 2.83 17.57
N ARG A 38 6.75 2.24 17.23
CA ARG A 38 7.63 1.57 18.20
C ARG A 38 8.84 2.39 18.65
N THR A 39 9.10 3.55 18.04
CA THR A 39 10.32 4.33 18.32
C THR A 39 10.30 4.97 19.71
N GLU A 40 11.46 4.96 20.37
CA GLU A 40 11.72 5.63 21.66
C GLU A 40 12.86 6.67 21.55
N VAL A 41 13.18 7.10 20.32
CA VAL A 41 14.26 8.07 20.08
C VAL A 41 13.93 9.48 20.61
N GLY A 42 14.96 10.29 20.82
CA GLY A 42 14.85 11.66 21.31
C GLY A 42 14.13 12.62 20.36
N ALA A 43 13.70 13.76 20.92
CA ALA A 43 12.90 14.77 20.21
C ALA A 43 13.61 15.38 18.99
N ASP A 44 14.93 15.49 19.03
CA ASP A 44 15.76 15.97 17.93
C ASP A 44 15.71 15.02 16.72
N VAL A 45 15.84 13.71 16.95
CA VAL A 45 15.73 12.68 15.91
C VAL A 45 14.32 12.63 15.33
N VAL A 46 13.29 12.73 16.18
CA VAL A 46 11.89 12.81 15.73
C VAL A 46 11.66 14.03 14.84
N ALA A 47 12.19 15.20 15.21
CA ALA A 47 12.05 16.42 14.42
C ALA A 47 12.73 16.30 13.04
N ALA A 48 13.91 15.69 12.98
CA ALA A 48 14.61 15.43 11.72
C ALA A 48 13.83 14.48 10.81
N ALA A 49 13.40 13.32 11.35
CA ALA A 49 12.61 12.33 10.59
C ALA A 49 11.30 12.94 10.07
N LYS A 50 10.60 13.75 10.90
CA LYS A 50 9.40 14.46 10.48
C LYS A 50 9.67 15.38 9.28
N ALA A 51 10.75 16.16 9.30
CA ALA A 51 11.10 17.06 8.19
C ALA A 51 11.40 16.28 6.89
N GLU A 52 12.04 15.11 6.99
CA GLU A 52 12.28 14.23 5.84
C GLU A 52 10.98 13.67 5.25
N ILE A 53 10.04 13.24 6.11
CA ILE A 53 8.72 12.75 5.71
C ILE A 53 7.92 13.84 5.02
N GLU A 54 7.93 15.07 5.54
CA GLU A 54 7.26 16.21 4.93
C GLU A 54 7.86 16.57 3.57
N SER A 55 9.19 16.58 3.46
CA SER A 55 9.90 16.80 2.20
C SER A 55 9.60 15.73 1.15
N ALA A 56 9.60 14.44 1.54
CA ALA A 56 9.22 13.34 0.68
C ALA A 56 7.76 13.46 0.23
N THR A 57 6.86 13.78 1.17
CA THR A 57 5.44 13.96 0.89
C THR A 57 5.22 15.11 -0.09
N ALA A 58 5.89 16.25 0.08
CA ALA A 58 5.79 17.39 -0.83
C ALA A 58 6.23 17.02 -2.26
N ARG A 59 7.33 16.28 -2.40
CA ARG A 59 7.81 15.78 -3.71
C ARG A 59 6.80 14.85 -4.38
N LEU A 60 6.20 13.92 -3.63
CA LEU A 60 5.18 13.01 -4.15
C LEU A 60 3.89 13.75 -4.53
N ARG A 61 3.57 14.84 -3.84
CA ARG A 61 2.39 15.68 -4.13
C ARG A 61 2.56 16.61 -5.34
N ALA A 62 3.76 16.73 -5.90
CA ALA A 62 4.00 17.57 -7.08
C ALA A 62 3.20 17.11 -8.32
N ALA A 63 2.82 15.84 -8.39
CA ALA A 63 1.93 15.29 -9.42
C ALA A 63 1.05 14.19 -8.83
N GLN A 64 -0.26 14.43 -8.74
CA GLN A 64 -1.24 13.49 -8.17
C GLN A 64 -2.39 13.25 -9.14
N LYS A 65 -3.14 12.17 -8.91
CA LYS A 65 -4.43 11.98 -9.56
C LYS A 65 -5.43 12.99 -9.00
N ASP A 66 -6.27 13.54 -9.86
CA ASP A 66 -7.44 14.27 -9.43
C ASP A 66 -8.51 13.28 -8.93
N GLY A 67 -9.16 13.61 -7.82
CA GLY A 67 -10.26 12.81 -7.27
C GLY A 67 -9.85 11.43 -6.74
N SER A 68 -10.73 10.44 -6.91
CA SER A 68 -10.56 9.07 -6.40
C SER A 68 -9.48 8.30 -7.17
N PHE A 69 -8.74 7.41 -6.49
CA PHE A 69 -7.86 6.47 -7.18
C PHE A 69 -8.64 5.42 -7.99
N GLY A 70 -9.83 5.04 -7.52
CA GLY A 70 -10.71 4.06 -8.16
C GLY A 70 -10.12 2.65 -8.30
N ILE A 71 -10.76 1.85 -9.14
CA ILE A 71 -10.18 0.59 -9.66
C ILE A 71 -9.73 0.88 -11.08
N GLN A 72 -8.45 0.62 -11.36
CA GLN A 72 -7.89 0.75 -12.70
C GLN A 72 -7.91 -0.62 -13.40
N PHE A 73 -7.92 -0.64 -14.73
CA PHE A 73 -7.88 -1.88 -15.52
C PHE A 73 -6.69 -1.85 -16.47
N GLY A 74 -5.95 -2.98 -16.54
CA GLY A 74 -4.94 -3.22 -17.57
C GLY A 74 -5.57 -3.60 -18.90
N ALA A 75 -4.74 -3.64 -19.96
CA ALA A 75 -5.14 -3.94 -21.34
C ALA A 75 -5.81 -5.32 -21.49
N ASP A 76 -5.42 -6.29 -20.66
CA ASP A 76 -5.95 -7.65 -20.67
C ASP A 76 -7.18 -7.83 -19.75
N GLY A 77 -7.71 -6.72 -19.20
CA GLY A 77 -8.85 -6.74 -18.28
C GLY A 77 -8.48 -6.98 -16.81
N ASP A 78 -7.18 -7.08 -16.50
CA ASP A 78 -6.70 -7.26 -15.13
C ASP A 78 -7.04 -6.04 -14.27
N SER A 79 -7.78 -6.27 -13.17
CA SER A 79 -8.10 -5.21 -12.22
C SER A 79 -6.88 -4.85 -11.37
N MET A 80 -6.66 -3.56 -11.20
CA MET A 80 -5.60 -2.95 -10.42
C MET A 80 -6.21 -2.12 -9.28
N PRO A 81 -6.73 -2.75 -8.21
CA PRO A 81 -7.28 -2.07 -7.05
C PRO A 81 -6.15 -1.52 -6.15
N TRP A 82 -5.20 -0.78 -6.71
CA TRP A 82 -3.92 -0.47 -6.05
C TRP A 82 -4.05 0.47 -4.85
N GLY A 83 -5.17 1.18 -4.70
CA GLY A 83 -5.51 1.95 -3.50
C GLY A 83 -6.28 1.16 -2.42
N ASN A 84 -6.66 -0.10 -2.68
CA ASN A 84 -7.48 -0.90 -1.77
C ASN A 84 -6.78 -1.13 -0.42
N ALA A 85 -7.53 -1.14 0.67
CA ALA A 85 -7.01 -1.25 2.03
C ALA A 85 -6.53 -2.66 2.43
N VAL A 86 -6.71 -3.68 1.58
CA VAL A 86 -6.33 -5.08 1.86
C VAL A 86 -5.30 -5.57 0.84
N ILE A 87 -5.54 -5.34 -0.46
CA ILE A 87 -4.71 -5.86 -1.55
C ILE A 87 -4.00 -4.76 -2.36
N GLY A 88 -4.07 -3.50 -1.91
CA GLY A 88 -3.55 -2.35 -2.65
C GLY A 88 -2.03 -2.25 -2.62
N VAL A 89 -1.40 -2.47 -3.78
CA VAL A 89 0.07 -2.32 -3.95
C VAL A 89 0.57 -0.91 -3.62
N ARG A 90 -0.27 0.12 -3.79
CA ARG A 90 0.06 1.52 -3.47
C ARG A 90 -0.51 2.01 -2.13
N ASN A 91 -1.15 1.14 -1.36
CA ASN A 91 -1.72 1.50 -0.06
C ASN A 91 -0.87 0.90 1.07
N PRO A 92 -0.16 1.72 1.86
CA PRO A 92 0.67 1.20 2.95
C PRO A 92 -0.16 0.68 4.15
N THR A 93 -1.47 0.96 4.22
CA THR A 93 -2.36 0.32 5.20
C THR A 93 -2.72 -1.11 4.79
N ALA A 94 -2.56 -1.46 3.51
CA ALA A 94 -2.77 -2.84 3.07
C ALA A 94 -1.64 -3.71 3.61
N PRO A 95 -1.96 -4.85 4.26
CA PRO A 95 -0.97 -5.84 4.61
C PRO A 95 -0.18 -6.28 3.37
N PRO A 96 1.09 -6.69 3.51
CA PRO A 96 1.91 -7.13 2.38
C PRO A 96 1.51 -8.53 1.90
N LEU A 97 0.27 -8.67 1.41
CA LEU A 97 -0.29 -9.94 0.97
C LEU A 97 0.38 -10.43 -0.32
N LEU A 98 0.77 -11.70 -0.32
CA LEU A 98 1.10 -12.44 -1.53
C LEU A 98 0.03 -13.51 -1.74
N ILE A 99 -0.92 -13.20 -2.62
CA ILE A 99 -2.05 -14.09 -2.90
C ILE A 99 -1.61 -15.16 -3.90
N HIS A 100 -1.59 -16.41 -3.44
CA HIS A 100 -1.48 -17.60 -4.27
C HIS A 100 -2.89 -18.08 -4.63
N LYS A 101 -3.16 -18.24 -5.92
CA LYS A 101 -4.42 -18.82 -6.41
C LYS A 101 -4.16 -20.25 -6.85
N ASP A 102 -4.92 -21.19 -6.31
CA ASP A 102 -4.83 -22.60 -6.64
C ASP A 102 -5.78 -22.93 -7.83
N PRO A 103 -5.50 -23.98 -8.62
CA PRO A 103 -6.31 -24.32 -9.80
C PRO A 103 -7.78 -24.66 -9.51
N ASP A 104 -8.10 -25.03 -8.27
CA ASP A 104 -9.46 -25.31 -7.79
C ASP A 104 -10.26 -24.03 -7.45
N GLY A 105 -9.63 -22.87 -7.61
CA GLY A 105 -10.24 -21.56 -7.34
C GLY A 105 -10.01 -21.05 -5.91
N ALA A 106 -9.32 -21.80 -5.04
CA ALA A 106 -8.93 -21.31 -3.73
C ALA A 106 -7.87 -20.20 -3.84
N ALA A 107 -7.83 -19.33 -2.83
CA ALA A 107 -6.79 -18.31 -2.69
C ALA A 107 -6.23 -18.34 -1.27
N ARG A 108 -4.90 -18.28 -1.14
CA ARG A 108 -4.20 -18.31 0.15
C ARG A 108 -3.08 -17.27 0.18
N SER A 109 -2.78 -16.75 1.37
CA SER A 109 -1.64 -15.87 1.62
C SER A 109 -1.19 -16.09 3.05
N ASP A 110 0.13 -16.16 3.26
CA ASP A 110 0.75 -16.15 4.57
C ASP A 110 1.45 -14.80 4.75
N PHE A 111 1.17 -14.11 5.85
CA PHE A 111 1.71 -12.77 6.10
C PHE A 111 1.73 -12.47 7.59
N TYR A 112 2.54 -11.49 7.98
CA TYR A 112 2.62 -11.01 9.35
C TYR A 112 1.94 -9.64 9.46
N LEU A 113 1.07 -9.51 10.46
CA LEU A 113 0.47 -8.24 10.84
C LEU A 113 1.30 -7.65 11.98
N GLY A 114 2.00 -6.56 11.67
CA GLY A 114 2.83 -5.82 12.64
C GLY A 114 2.04 -4.83 13.48
N ALA A 115 2.76 -3.92 14.14
CA ALA A 115 2.20 -2.96 15.11
C ALA A 115 1.06 -2.09 14.55
N ALA A 116 1.04 -1.84 13.23
CA ALA A 116 -0.01 -1.09 12.56
C ALA A 116 -1.42 -1.71 12.66
N PHE A 117 -1.52 -3.00 12.99
CA PHE A 117 -2.76 -3.77 13.00
C PHE A 117 -3.14 -4.30 14.39
N GLU A 118 -2.38 -3.91 15.42
CA GLU A 118 -2.60 -4.35 16.79
C GLU A 118 -3.87 -3.72 17.37
N GLY A 119 -4.65 -4.52 18.11
CA GLY A 119 -5.80 -4.07 18.88
C GLY A 119 -5.56 -4.27 20.37
N PRO A 120 -5.91 -5.45 20.93
CA PRO A 120 -5.39 -5.84 22.23
C PRO A 120 -3.88 -6.07 22.19
N PRO A 121 -3.16 -5.91 23.32
CA PRO A 121 -1.72 -6.17 23.37
C PRO A 121 -1.34 -7.54 22.79
N GLY A 122 -0.45 -7.55 21.79
CA GLY A 122 0.03 -8.73 21.09
C GLY A 122 -0.96 -9.43 20.16
N HIS A 123 -2.13 -8.84 19.91
CA HIS A 123 -3.19 -9.43 19.09
C HIS A 123 -3.67 -8.48 18.00
N VAL A 124 -4.07 -9.05 16.87
CA VAL A 124 -4.68 -8.30 15.76
C VAL A 124 -6.01 -7.70 16.22
N HIS A 125 -6.26 -6.45 15.84
CA HIS A 125 -7.55 -5.80 16.09
C HIS A 125 -8.67 -6.55 15.37
N GLY A 126 -9.78 -6.84 16.06
CA GLY A 126 -10.87 -7.66 15.51
C GLY A 126 -11.49 -7.12 14.21
N GLY A 127 -11.50 -5.79 14.02
CA GLY A 127 -11.98 -5.16 12.77
C GLY A 127 -11.04 -5.29 11.56
N VAL A 128 -9.84 -5.87 11.73
CA VAL A 128 -8.91 -6.20 10.64
C VAL A 128 -9.12 -7.64 10.15
N SER A 129 -9.70 -8.50 10.98
CA SER A 129 -9.94 -9.94 10.72
C SER A 129 -11.30 -10.22 10.09
#